data_AF-A0A5C1I8V1-F1
#
_entry.id   AF-A0A5C1I8V1-F1
#
_cell.length_a   1.000
_cell.length_b   1.000
_cell.length_c   1.000
_cell.angle_alpha   90.00
_cell.angle_beta   90.00
_cell.angle_gamma   90.00
#
_symmetry.space_group_name_H-M   'P 1'
#
loop_
_entity.id
_entity.type
_entity.pdbx_description
1 polymer ?
#
loop_
_entity_poly.entity_id
_entity_poly.type
_entity_poly.pdbx_seq_one_letter_code
_entity_poly.pdbx_strand_id
1 'polypeptide(L)'
;MPIIMKTRTYLFLAATMALSFGLLGRVNAQDMPGKRDSINSVVLNEKRVIQVILPDGYKAGSTTKYNVLYILDDWNIKLGRDIQHFIFDEHTMPPMIIVGVLNTDRDKDFLPTHNSGNKTSGGADKFLKFFKDELIPYINKTYPSDGDNTLFGHSFGGVFVTYALLNEPQLFNNYVAGDPSYWWDNGVMLKQVKEKLPSLAGLQKSLYIGGREGQGMKEMRITPMDSLLKKDAPAGFEWVVKAYPKESHGTVRLKNFYDGLRFAYNDYGGKPLEFHPSRGIVLKNKPIKIWYFDDTTKVHYTFDGSLPLMTSPFVKPEIELAGPATVTMRQIAGRPKFDKTSSGEFKGGAYLPASSLRKNYKPGGFHYAYYEGQWDKLPDFKAIKPVKEGTEDSLFNINKLPRQNNFGLVIDGLFKVEQDGYYIFGLGSDDGCKVYLNDKVIIDLDGLHDGDIERSYIVPLKKGFYPLRIEYFQKEGGRKLDFVYVTPDNIAKKKITPIPYTLRYGR
;
A
#
# COMPACT_ATOMS: atom_id res chain seq x y z
N MET A 1 22.04 83.64 10.52
CA MET A 1 21.80 82.38 11.25
C MET A 1 21.09 81.42 10.30
N PRO A 2 21.46 80.13 10.29
CA PRO A 2 22.23 79.46 9.22
C PRO A 2 21.35 78.95 8.03
N ILE A 3 21.77 79.01 6.74
CA ILE A 3 22.68 78.06 6.00
C ILE A 3 21.94 76.71 5.76
N ILE A 4 21.72 76.10 4.57
CA ILE A 4 22.49 76.00 3.31
C ILE A 4 21.62 75.45 2.14
N MET A 5 22.04 75.79 0.90
CA MET A 5 21.60 75.29 -0.41
C MET A 5 21.81 73.77 -0.64
N LYS A 6 21.03 73.11 -1.51
CA LYS A 6 21.48 72.62 -2.85
C LYS A 6 20.50 71.70 -3.62
N THR A 7 20.16 72.17 -4.83
CA THR A 7 20.11 71.49 -6.16
C THR A 7 19.28 70.23 -6.42
N ARG A 8 18.27 70.42 -7.30
CA ARG A 8 17.98 69.76 -8.60
C ARG A 8 17.89 68.22 -8.66
N THR A 9 16.80 67.71 -9.28
CA THR A 9 16.78 66.99 -10.58
C THR A 9 15.48 66.17 -10.76
N TYR A 10 14.75 66.46 -11.85
CA TYR A 10 13.65 65.77 -12.57
C TYR A 10 12.75 64.70 -11.90
N LEU A 11 11.43 64.96 -11.89
CA LEU A 11 10.37 63.95 -11.83
C LEU A 11 9.90 63.63 -13.27
N PHE A 12 10.00 62.35 -13.62
CA PHE A 12 9.39 61.75 -14.81
C PHE A 12 8.30 60.77 -14.33
N LEU A 13 7.12 60.85 -14.95
CA LEU A 13 6.01 59.87 -15.02
C LEU A 13 5.49 59.26 -13.70
N ALA A 14 4.28 59.60 -13.25
CA ALA A 14 2.95 59.22 -13.76
C ALA A 14 2.45 57.84 -13.30
N ALA A 15 1.22 57.87 -12.80
CA ALA A 15 0.21 56.81 -12.81
C ALA A 15 0.44 55.61 -11.88
N THR A 16 -0.32 55.57 -10.78
CA THR A 16 -1.37 54.56 -10.47
C THR A 16 -1.50 54.38 -8.95
N MET A 17 -2.36 55.16 -8.32
CA MET A 17 -2.78 54.84 -6.95
C MET A 17 -4.15 55.46 -6.66
N ALA A 18 -5.20 54.76 -7.07
CA ALA A 18 -6.53 54.78 -6.45
C ALA A 18 -7.51 54.00 -7.33
N LEU A 19 -7.69 52.71 -7.07
CA LEU A 19 -8.98 52.01 -7.13
C LEU A 19 -8.75 50.52 -6.81
N SER A 20 -8.93 50.14 -5.53
CA SER A 20 -9.35 48.79 -5.12
C SER A 20 -9.41 48.70 -3.59
N PHE A 21 -10.44 49.30 -2.99
CA PHE A 21 -10.88 48.91 -1.65
C PHE A 21 -12.19 48.15 -1.79
N GLY A 22 -12.17 46.88 -1.39
CA GLY A 22 -13.36 46.08 -1.11
C GLY A 22 -13.77 45.08 -2.20
N LEU A 23 -13.25 43.86 -2.11
CA LEU A 23 -14.05 42.63 -2.15
C LEU A 23 -13.16 41.41 -1.81
N LEU A 24 -13.20 41.06 -0.52
CA LEU A 24 -13.11 39.70 0.04
C LEU A 24 -12.24 38.70 -0.75
N GLY A 25 -10.93 38.76 -0.51
CA GLY A 25 -10.14 37.54 -0.62
C GLY A 25 -10.72 36.54 0.39
N ARG A 26 -11.35 35.47 -0.09
CA ARG A 26 -11.52 34.28 0.73
C ARG A 26 -10.10 33.83 1.08
N VAL A 27 -9.68 34.13 2.31
CA VAL A 27 -8.64 33.33 2.95
C VAL A 27 -9.23 31.94 2.95
N ASN A 28 -8.83 31.09 2.01
CA ASN A 28 -9.01 29.66 2.18
C ASN A 28 -8.17 29.33 3.41
N ALA A 29 -8.80 29.30 4.59
CA ALA A 29 -8.32 28.45 5.65
C ALA A 29 -8.04 27.12 4.96
N GLN A 30 -6.80 26.64 5.03
CA GLN A 30 -6.40 25.43 4.34
C GLN A 30 -7.28 24.30 4.89
N ASP A 31 -8.38 24.00 4.21
CA ASP A 31 -9.39 23.05 4.70
C ASP A 31 -8.66 21.74 4.95
N MET A 32 -8.64 21.32 6.22
CA MET A 32 -8.08 20.03 6.58
C MET A 32 -8.83 18.98 5.76
N PRO A 33 -8.12 18.12 5.00
CA PRO A 33 -8.78 17.14 4.13
C PRO A 33 -9.73 16.27 4.95
N GLY A 34 -10.78 15.77 4.29
CA GLY A 34 -11.83 14.97 4.90
C GLY A 34 -13.05 15.77 5.37
N LYS A 35 -14.00 15.06 5.99
CA LYS A 35 -15.26 15.59 6.50
C LYS A 35 -15.12 15.94 7.97
N ARG A 36 -15.45 17.18 8.34
CA ARG A 36 -15.70 17.54 9.74
C ARG A 36 -17.07 17.02 10.15
N ASP A 37 -17.10 16.19 11.18
CA ASP A 37 -18.31 15.56 11.73
C ASP A 37 -18.36 15.77 13.26
N SER A 38 -19.42 15.31 13.91
CA SER A 38 -19.55 15.45 15.35
C SER A 38 -20.49 14.43 15.98
N ILE A 39 -20.23 14.13 17.25
CA ILE A 39 -21.05 13.27 18.10
C ILE A 39 -21.52 14.10 19.29
N ASN A 40 -22.82 14.12 19.57
CA ASN A 40 -23.33 14.64 20.84
C ASN A 40 -23.13 13.54 21.90
N SER A 41 -22.04 13.64 22.67
CA SER A 41 -21.64 12.61 23.62
C SER A 41 -22.48 12.68 24.89
N VAL A 42 -23.17 11.58 25.19
CA VAL A 42 -23.86 11.40 26.48
C VAL A 42 -22.82 11.12 27.57
N VAL A 43 -21.80 10.33 27.25
CA VAL A 43 -20.72 9.96 28.20
C VAL A 43 -19.95 11.19 28.70
N LEU A 44 -19.62 12.11 27.80
CA LEU A 44 -18.85 13.33 28.12
C LEU A 44 -19.74 14.53 28.42
N ASN A 45 -21.05 14.43 28.16
CA ASN A 45 -22.01 15.53 28.27
C ASN A 45 -21.58 16.77 27.46
N GLU A 46 -21.05 16.55 26.25
CA GLU A 46 -20.59 17.61 25.36
C GLU A 46 -20.63 17.17 23.89
N LYS A 47 -20.63 18.14 22.97
CA LYS A 47 -20.49 17.86 21.54
C LYS A 47 -19.01 17.65 21.20
N ARG A 48 -18.65 16.45 20.77
CA ARG A 48 -17.29 16.11 20.32
C ARG A 48 -17.18 16.23 18.82
N VAL A 49 -16.22 17.03 18.37
CA VAL A 49 -15.93 17.22 16.94
C VAL A 49 -14.88 16.19 16.53
N ILE A 50 -15.07 15.61 15.35
CA ILE A 50 -14.12 14.69 14.73
C ILE A 50 -13.82 15.12 13.30
N GLN A 51 -12.64 14.76 12.81
CA GLN A 51 -12.26 14.88 11.41
C GLN A 51 -12.13 13.49 10.82
N VAL A 52 -12.92 13.16 9.80
CA VAL A 52 -12.89 11.85 9.15
C VAL A 52 -12.35 11.97 7.73
N ILE A 53 -11.26 11.26 7.45
CA ILE A 53 -10.58 11.22 6.15
C ILE A 53 -10.71 9.81 5.62
N LEU A 54 -11.34 9.67 4.46
CA LEU A 54 -11.45 8.39 3.76
C LEU A 54 -10.19 8.17 2.91
N PRO A 55 -9.77 6.91 2.71
CA PRO A 55 -8.60 6.59 1.91
C PRO A 55 -8.77 7.04 0.46
N ASP A 56 -7.64 7.36 -0.17
CA ASP A 56 -7.60 7.67 -1.60
C ASP A 56 -8.18 6.49 -2.42
N GLY A 57 -8.95 6.81 -3.47
CA GLY A 57 -9.62 5.80 -4.30
C GLY A 57 -10.87 5.17 -3.68
N TYR A 58 -11.34 5.60 -2.50
CA TYR A 58 -12.63 5.16 -1.96
C TYR A 58 -13.78 5.45 -2.94
N LYS A 59 -14.59 4.42 -3.23
CA LYS A 59 -15.80 4.51 -4.07
C LYS A 59 -17.04 4.30 -3.21
N ALA A 60 -17.93 5.28 -3.18
CA ALA A 60 -19.21 5.17 -2.48
C ALA A 60 -20.01 3.96 -3.01
N GLY A 61 -20.56 3.16 -2.08
CA GLY A 61 -21.26 1.91 -2.41
C GLY A 61 -20.34 0.68 -2.58
N SER A 62 -19.02 0.83 -2.49
CA SER A 62 -18.10 -0.31 -2.43
C SER A 62 -18.32 -1.15 -1.16
N THR A 63 -18.13 -2.46 -1.26
CA THR A 63 -18.12 -3.39 -0.11
C THR A 63 -16.78 -3.42 0.62
N THR A 64 -15.74 -2.76 0.11
CA THR A 64 -14.42 -2.68 0.73
C THR A 64 -14.53 -1.99 2.09
N LYS A 65 -13.93 -2.61 3.11
CA LYS A 65 -13.81 -2.06 4.45
C LYS A 65 -12.34 -1.78 4.78
N TYR A 66 -12.10 -0.81 5.65
CA TYR A 66 -10.77 -0.28 5.91
C TYR A 66 -10.45 -0.25 7.41
N ASN A 67 -9.17 -0.42 7.73
CA ASN A 67 -8.63 -0.12 9.06
C ASN A 67 -8.93 1.33 9.45
N VAL A 68 -8.88 1.63 10.76
CA VAL A 68 -9.08 2.99 11.25
C VAL A 68 -7.89 3.45 12.09
N LEU A 69 -7.29 4.58 11.73
CA LEU A 69 -6.29 5.28 12.53
C LEU A 69 -6.94 6.43 13.29
N TYR A 70 -7.08 6.27 14.60
CA TYR A 70 -7.51 7.33 15.50
C TYR A 70 -6.31 8.16 15.92
N ILE A 71 -6.37 9.47 15.63
CA ILE A 71 -5.31 10.42 15.95
C ILE A 71 -5.83 11.39 17.01
N LEU A 72 -5.19 11.37 18.18
CA LEU A 72 -5.44 12.35 19.23
C LEU A 72 -4.72 13.66 18.92
N ASP A 73 -5.29 14.77 19.38
CA ASP A 73 -4.86 16.15 19.16
C ASP A 73 -5.03 16.67 17.73
N ASP A 74 -5.69 17.82 17.61
CA ASP A 74 -5.96 18.54 16.37
C ASP A 74 -4.72 18.73 15.50
N TRP A 75 -3.61 19.11 16.13
CA TRP A 75 -2.34 19.42 15.46
C TRP A 75 -1.59 18.18 14.96
N ASN A 76 -1.99 16.97 15.34
CA ASN A 76 -1.37 15.73 14.87
C ASN A 76 -2.03 15.21 13.59
N ILE A 77 -3.26 15.62 13.28
CA ILE A 77 -4.09 15.03 12.23
C ILE A 77 -3.44 15.19 10.85
N LYS A 78 -3.04 16.41 10.48
CA LYS A 78 -2.44 16.69 9.17
C LYS A 78 -1.12 15.93 8.98
N LEU A 79 -0.24 15.99 10.00
CA LEU A 79 1.05 15.28 9.97
C LEU A 79 0.85 13.76 9.85
N GLY A 80 -0.07 13.20 10.64
CA GLY A 80 -0.37 11.77 10.61
C GLY A 80 -0.96 11.33 9.27
N ARG A 81 -1.85 12.14 8.67
CA ARG A 81 -2.36 11.90 7.31
C ARG A 81 -1.23 11.88 6.28
N ASP A 82 -0.41 12.92 6.25
CA ASP A 82 0.65 13.05 5.24
C ASP A 82 1.67 11.91 5.34
N ILE A 83 2.02 11.48 6.58
CA ILE A 83 2.90 10.32 6.80
C ILE A 83 2.22 9.00 6.42
N GLN A 84 0.96 8.83 6.77
CA GLN A 84 0.20 7.62 6.42
C GLN A 84 0.12 7.46 4.91
N HIS A 85 -0.21 8.52 4.17
CA HIS A 85 -0.27 8.52 2.72
C HIS A 85 1.09 8.12 2.11
N PHE A 86 2.19 8.70 2.58
CA PHE A 86 3.53 8.32 2.12
C PHE A 86 3.83 6.83 2.31
N ILE A 87 3.52 6.25 3.48
CA ILE A 87 3.79 4.83 3.75
C ILE A 87 2.89 3.91 2.89
N PHE A 88 1.65 4.35 2.62
CA PHE A 88 0.72 3.65 1.75
C PHE A 88 1.18 3.66 0.30
N ASP A 89 1.63 4.81 -0.22
CA ASP A 89 2.17 4.95 -1.58
C ASP A 89 3.41 4.06 -1.79
N GLU A 90 4.19 3.82 -0.74
CA GLU A 90 5.31 2.87 -0.76
C GLU A 90 4.88 1.40 -0.58
N HIS A 91 3.58 1.10 -0.62
CA HIS A 91 3.00 -0.24 -0.50
C HIS A 91 3.39 -0.98 0.80
N THR A 92 3.62 -0.25 1.89
CA THR A 92 4.04 -0.86 3.17
C THR A 92 3.05 -0.68 4.32
N MET A 93 1.85 -0.17 4.01
CA MET A 93 0.69 -0.22 4.90
C MET A 93 -0.61 -0.23 4.07
N PRO A 94 -1.74 -0.73 4.62
CA PRO A 94 -3.02 -0.69 3.90
C PRO A 94 -3.56 0.73 3.79
N PRO A 95 -4.44 1.01 2.80
CA PRO A 95 -5.26 2.21 2.82
C PRO A 95 -6.18 2.15 4.05
N MET A 96 -6.38 3.29 4.71
CA MET A 96 -7.15 3.33 5.96
C MET A 96 -7.98 4.60 6.13
N ILE A 97 -9.01 4.52 6.96
CA ILE A 97 -9.77 5.69 7.43
C ILE A 97 -8.97 6.37 8.53
N ILE A 98 -8.83 7.69 8.48
CA ILE A 98 -8.23 8.47 9.58
C ILE A 98 -9.34 9.22 10.31
N VAL A 99 -9.36 9.07 11.63
CA VAL A 99 -10.30 9.78 12.53
C VAL A 99 -9.48 10.63 13.49
N GLY A 100 -9.42 11.93 13.20
CA GLY A 100 -8.88 12.92 14.13
C GLY A 100 -9.88 13.24 15.23
N VAL A 101 -9.47 13.09 16.49
CA VAL A 101 -10.30 13.42 17.67
C VAL A 101 -9.83 14.77 18.22
N LEU A 102 -10.64 15.80 18.01
CA LEU A 102 -10.31 17.18 18.34
C LEU A 102 -10.50 17.41 19.84
N ASN A 103 -9.61 18.20 20.44
CA ASN A 103 -9.66 18.46 21.87
C ASN A 103 -10.80 19.41 22.24
N THR A 104 -11.38 19.19 23.42
CA THR A 104 -12.19 20.21 24.12
C THR A 104 -11.48 20.60 25.41
N ASP A 105 -11.16 19.63 26.26
CA ASP A 105 -10.28 19.78 27.42
C ASP A 105 -9.30 18.61 27.45
N ARG A 106 -8.12 18.85 26.86
CA ARG A 106 -7.11 17.83 26.60
C ARG A 106 -6.64 17.12 27.86
N ASP A 107 -6.43 17.88 28.93
CA ASP A 107 -5.86 17.36 30.16
C ASP A 107 -6.89 16.56 30.95
N LYS A 108 -8.16 16.99 30.92
CA LYS A 108 -9.31 16.19 31.38
C LYS A 108 -9.37 14.86 30.67
N ASP A 109 -9.30 14.89 29.34
CA ASP A 109 -9.55 13.71 28.52
C ASP A 109 -8.40 12.69 28.59
N PHE A 110 -7.14 13.15 28.66
CA PHE A 110 -5.98 12.24 28.50
C PHE A 110 -5.36 11.75 29.80
N LEU A 111 -5.54 12.46 30.91
CA LEU A 111 -4.85 12.15 32.16
C LEU A 111 -5.68 11.22 33.04
N PRO A 112 -5.10 10.09 33.51
CA PRO A 112 -5.85 9.03 34.19
C PRO A 112 -6.21 9.35 35.64
N THR A 113 -5.50 10.29 36.27
CA THR A 113 -5.72 10.67 37.67
C THR A 113 -5.85 12.17 37.80
N HIS A 114 -6.65 12.59 38.77
CA HIS A 114 -6.77 13.98 39.14
C HIS A 114 -5.53 14.41 39.96
N ASN A 115 -4.94 15.53 39.59
CA ASN A 115 -3.86 16.17 40.32
C ASN A 115 -4.28 17.59 40.70
N SER A 116 -4.08 17.99 41.96
CA SER A 116 -4.48 19.32 42.45
C SER A 116 -3.81 20.48 41.70
N GLY A 117 -2.64 20.24 41.10
CA GLY A 117 -1.94 21.19 40.23
C GLY A 117 -2.57 21.36 38.84
N ASN A 118 -3.50 20.48 38.46
CA ASN A 118 -4.25 20.54 37.20
C ASN A 118 -5.73 20.21 37.45
N LYS A 119 -6.54 21.27 37.63
CA LYS A 119 -7.93 21.16 38.07
C LYS A 119 -8.83 20.33 37.13
N THR A 120 -8.48 20.19 35.86
CA THR A 120 -9.33 19.48 34.89
C THR A 120 -8.94 18.03 34.70
N SER A 121 -7.72 17.63 35.09
CA SER A 121 -7.19 16.26 34.95
C SER A 121 -8.03 15.17 35.64
N GLY A 122 -7.91 13.93 35.16
CA GLY A 122 -8.52 12.73 35.77
C GLY A 122 -9.77 12.20 35.06
N GLY A 123 -10.04 12.63 33.83
CA GLY A 123 -11.22 12.23 33.06
C GLY A 123 -11.00 11.08 32.07
N ALA A 124 -9.82 10.44 32.04
CA ALA A 124 -9.50 9.42 31.04
C ALA A 124 -10.48 8.24 31.01
N ASP A 125 -11.04 7.82 32.15
CA ASP A 125 -12.09 6.78 32.20
C ASP A 125 -13.31 7.15 31.34
N LYS A 126 -13.80 8.40 31.48
CA LYS A 126 -14.94 8.88 30.70
C LYS A 126 -14.57 9.03 29.22
N PHE A 127 -13.37 9.50 28.92
CA PHE A 127 -12.92 9.64 27.54
C PHE A 127 -12.72 8.28 26.85
N LEU A 128 -12.18 7.28 27.55
CA LEU A 128 -12.08 5.92 27.05
C LEU A 128 -13.47 5.27 26.87
N LYS A 129 -14.39 5.53 27.79
CA LYS A 129 -15.80 5.11 27.65
C LYS A 129 -16.47 5.75 26.43
N PHE A 130 -16.17 7.01 26.12
CA PHE A 130 -16.62 7.67 24.88
C PHE A 130 -16.12 6.93 23.63
N PHE A 131 -14.84 6.51 23.60
CA PHE A 131 -14.32 5.69 22.50
C PHE A 131 -15.11 4.38 22.34
N LYS A 132 -15.32 3.67 23.45
CA LYS A 132 -15.96 2.36 23.49
C LYS A 132 -17.44 2.40 23.09
N ASP A 133 -18.20 3.31 23.69
CA ASP A 133 -19.66 3.27 23.63
C ASP A 133 -20.24 4.18 22.54
N GLU A 134 -19.48 5.18 22.09
CA GLU A 134 -20.01 6.22 21.19
C GLU A 134 -19.19 6.37 19.92
N LEU A 135 -17.89 6.71 20.01
CA LEU A 135 -17.09 7.04 18.83
C LEU A 135 -16.84 5.84 17.90
N ILE A 136 -16.27 4.74 18.40
CA ILE A 136 -15.99 3.57 17.55
C ILE A 136 -17.30 2.98 16.96
N PRO A 137 -18.39 2.81 17.73
CA PRO A 137 -19.68 2.39 17.17
C PRO A 137 -20.21 3.35 16.10
N TYR A 138 -20.08 4.67 16.29
CA TYR A 138 -20.48 5.65 15.29
C TYR A 138 -19.67 5.51 14.00
N ILE A 139 -18.34 5.34 14.10
CA ILE A 139 -17.48 5.17 12.93
C ILE A 139 -17.85 3.88 12.18
N ASN A 140 -18.01 2.76 12.90
CA ASN A 140 -18.37 1.46 12.32
C ASN A 140 -19.74 1.45 11.65
N LYS A 141 -20.66 2.29 12.09
CA LYS A 141 -21.99 2.42 11.49
C LYS A 141 -22.00 3.36 10.28
N THR A 142 -21.21 4.42 10.33
CA THR A 142 -21.31 5.55 9.39
C THR A 142 -20.31 5.47 8.24
N TYR A 143 -19.18 4.80 8.46
CA TYR A 143 -18.08 4.69 7.52
C TYR A 143 -17.71 3.22 7.26
N PRO A 144 -17.03 2.91 6.14
CA PRO A 144 -16.70 1.54 5.76
C PRO A 144 -15.49 1.01 6.56
N SER A 145 -15.59 0.94 7.88
CA SER A 145 -14.51 0.38 8.71
C SER A 145 -14.65 -1.13 8.93
N ASP A 146 -13.52 -1.81 9.10
CA ASP A 146 -13.45 -3.25 9.41
C ASP A 146 -13.31 -3.54 10.92
N GLY A 147 -13.14 -2.50 11.73
CA GLY A 147 -12.97 -2.59 13.17
C GLY A 147 -11.53 -2.85 13.63
N ASP A 148 -10.55 -2.93 12.71
CA ASP A 148 -9.14 -2.97 13.06
C ASP A 148 -8.62 -1.54 13.29
N ASN A 149 -8.54 -1.18 14.57
CA ASN A 149 -8.25 0.18 14.99
C ASN A 149 -6.81 0.33 15.49
N THR A 150 -6.17 1.43 15.12
CA THR A 150 -4.89 1.92 15.65
C THR A 150 -5.13 3.24 16.38
N LEU A 151 -4.50 3.42 17.56
CA LEU A 151 -4.55 4.69 18.30
C LEU A 151 -3.18 5.35 18.34
N PHE A 152 -3.11 6.62 17.92
CA PHE A 152 -1.93 7.46 18.03
C PHE A 152 -2.17 8.61 19.00
N GLY A 153 -1.17 8.87 19.86
CA GLY A 153 -1.16 10.03 20.75
C GLY A 153 0.25 10.48 21.11
N HIS A 154 0.41 11.77 21.38
CA HIS A 154 1.68 12.38 21.72
C HIS A 154 1.64 13.08 23.09
N SER A 155 2.73 13.03 23.87
CA SER A 155 2.79 13.65 25.19
C SER A 155 1.72 13.07 26.13
N PHE A 156 0.79 13.86 26.69
CA PHE A 156 -0.37 13.30 27.41
C PHE A 156 -1.26 12.39 26.54
N GLY A 157 -1.38 12.64 25.25
CA GLY A 157 -2.05 11.70 24.35
C GLY A 157 -1.37 10.33 24.34
N GLY A 158 -0.04 10.28 24.47
CA GLY A 158 0.71 9.04 24.62
C GLY A 158 0.49 8.35 25.98
N VAL A 159 0.21 9.12 27.04
CA VAL A 159 -0.27 8.58 28.33
C VAL A 159 -1.62 7.90 28.13
N PHE A 160 -2.56 8.58 27.45
CA PHE A 160 -3.88 8.02 27.16
C PHE A 160 -3.82 6.78 26.27
N VAL A 161 -2.92 6.74 25.28
CA VAL A 161 -2.69 5.54 24.44
C VAL A 161 -2.38 4.31 25.29
N THR A 162 -1.40 4.42 26.19
CA THR A 162 -1.02 3.30 27.06
C THR A 162 -2.11 3.00 28.09
N TYR A 163 -2.82 4.03 28.57
CA TYR A 163 -3.97 3.84 29.44
C TYR A 163 -5.11 3.07 28.74
N ALA A 164 -5.43 3.38 27.50
CA ALA A 164 -6.44 2.68 26.70
C ALA A 164 -6.06 1.19 26.51
N LEU A 165 -4.79 0.91 26.22
CA LEU A 165 -4.28 -0.47 26.11
C LEU A 165 -4.52 -1.27 27.38
N LEU A 166 -4.24 -0.71 28.56
CA LEU A 166 -4.34 -1.46 29.82
C LEU A 166 -5.77 -1.63 30.32
N ASN A 167 -6.69 -0.74 29.93
CA ASN A 167 -8.04 -0.70 30.51
C ASN A 167 -9.11 -1.24 29.57
N GLU A 168 -8.96 -1.08 28.25
CA GLU A 168 -9.90 -1.59 27.24
C GLU A 168 -9.12 -2.11 26.01
N PRO A 169 -8.23 -3.13 26.18
CA PRO A 169 -7.31 -3.60 25.13
C PRO A 169 -8.00 -4.07 23.84
N GLN A 170 -9.28 -4.41 23.90
CA GLN A 170 -10.07 -4.87 22.75
C GLN A 170 -10.47 -3.74 21.78
N LEU A 171 -10.36 -2.46 22.17
CA LEU A 171 -10.77 -1.34 21.31
C LEU A 171 -9.82 -1.11 20.13
N PHE A 172 -8.52 -1.37 20.34
CA PHE A 172 -7.49 -1.19 19.33
C PHE A 172 -6.58 -2.41 19.27
N ASN A 173 -5.98 -2.64 18.10
CA ASN A 173 -4.95 -3.66 17.92
C ASN A 173 -3.54 -3.07 18.03
N ASN A 174 -3.39 -1.79 17.68
CA ASN A 174 -2.09 -1.12 17.67
C ASN A 174 -2.14 0.20 18.44
N TYR A 175 -1.11 0.44 19.24
CA TYR A 175 -0.99 1.59 20.14
C TYR A 175 0.33 2.30 19.86
N VAL A 176 0.27 3.58 19.46
CA VAL A 176 1.45 4.38 19.11
C VAL A 176 1.57 5.58 20.04
N ALA A 177 2.42 5.45 21.06
CA ALA A 177 2.67 6.46 22.08
C ALA A 177 3.94 7.27 21.74
N GLY A 178 3.75 8.49 21.27
CA GLY A 178 4.85 9.40 20.95
C GLY A 178 5.26 10.28 22.12
N ASP A 179 6.51 10.14 22.58
CA ASP A 179 7.14 10.82 23.71
C ASP A 179 6.17 10.98 24.90
N PRO A 180 5.62 9.86 25.43
CA PRO A 180 4.55 9.89 26.43
C PRO A 180 5.03 10.44 27.78
N SER A 181 4.24 11.32 28.39
CA SER A 181 4.55 11.99 29.67
C SER A 181 4.34 11.06 30.88
N TYR A 182 5.04 9.93 30.96
CA TYR A 182 4.89 8.99 32.07
C TYR A 182 5.42 9.53 33.41
N TRP A 183 5.94 10.75 33.48
CA TRP A 183 6.18 11.45 34.75
C TRP A 183 4.90 11.85 35.47
N TRP A 184 3.76 11.93 34.76
CA TRP A 184 2.48 12.37 35.30
C TRP A 184 2.13 11.66 36.62
N ASP A 185 1.66 12.45 37.59
CA ASP A 185 1.21 12.01 38.91
C ASP A 185 2.17 10.99 39.56
N ASN A 186 3.44 11.40 39.67
CA ASN A 186 4.52 10.60 40.23
C ASN A 186 4.72 9.24 39.54
N GLY A 187 4.40 9.16 38.24
CA GLY A 187 4.55 7.94 37.45
C GLY A 187 3.43 6.94 37.62
N VAL A 188 2.19 7.42 37.71
CA VAL A 188 1.01 6.56 37.85
C VAL A 188 0.93 5.48 36.77
N MET A 189 1.32 5.79 35.52
CA MET A 189 1.33 4.81 34.44
C MET A 189 2.30 3.66 34.65
N LEU A 190 3.45 3.89 35.29
CA LEU A 190 4.41 2.82 35.60
C LEU A 190 3.82 1.83 36.60
N LYS A 191 3.01 2.32 37.55
CA LYS A 191 2.28 1.47 38.51
C LYS A 191 1.21 0.66 37.79
N GLN A 192 0.39 1.31 36.95
CA GLN A 192 -0.67 0.62 36.22
C GLN A 192 -0.14 -0.43 35.25
N VAL A 193 0.96 -0.16 34.53
CA VAL A 193 1.59 -1.17 33.66
C VAL A 193 2.04 -2.37 34.47
N LYS A 194 2.72 -2.17 35.60
CA LYS A 194 3.15 -3.28 36.45
C LYS A 194 1.98 -4.17 36.92
N GLU A 195 0.82 -3.58 37.19
CA GLU A 195 -0.37 -4.28 37.66
C GLU A 195 -1.14 -4.97 36.52
N LYS A 196 -1.28 -4.31 35.38
CA LYS A 196 -2.21 -4.70 34.31
C LYS A 196 -1.55 -5.34 33.10
N LEU A 197 -0.24 -5.19 32.89
CA LEU A 197 0.45 -5.78 31.74
C LEU A 197 0.24 -7.30 31.59
N PRO A 198 0.19 -8.11 32.68
CA PRO A 198 -0.10 -9.54 32.56
C PRO A 198 -1.48 -9.87 31.98
N SER A 199 -2.47 -8.96 32.07
CA SER A 199 -3.81 -9.18 31.51
C SER A 199 -3.83 -9.14 29.98
N LEU A 200 -2.75 -8.67 29.35
CA LEU A 200 -2.60 -8.70 27.89
C LEU A 200 -2.19 -10.06 27.35
N ALA A 201 -1.93 -11.06 28.21
CA ALA A 201 -1.53 -12.39 27.79
C ALA A 201 -2.56 -13.02 26.83
N GLY A 202 -2.08 -13.51 25.68
CA GLY A 202 -2.93 -14.11 24.65
C GLY A 202 -3.66 -13.11 23.75
N LEU A 203 -3.55 -11.81 24.01
CA LEU A 203 -4.07 -10.77 23.12
C LEU A 203 -3.00 -10.38 22.09
N GLN A 204 -3.33 -10.45 20.80
CA GLN A 204 -2.48 -9.94 19.73
C GLN A 204 -2.56 -8.41 19.68
N LYS A 205 -1.72 -7.74 20.47
CA LYS A 205 -1.68 -6.28 20.61
C LYS A 205 -0.25 -5.79 20.40
N SER A 206 -0.13 -4.62 19.79
CA SER A 206 1.16 -3.97 19.57
C SER A 206 1.27 -2.63 20.30
N LEU A 207 2.40 -2.37 20.97
CA LEU A 207 2.70 -1.09 21.60
C LEU A 207 4.03 -0.52 21.09
N TYR A 208 3.95 0.58 20.37
CA TYR A 208 5.08 1.40 20.03
C TYR A 208 5.22 2.56 21.03
N ILE A 209 6.41 2.73 21.60
CA ILE A 209 6.79 3.92 22.36
C ILE A 209 8.02 4.53 21.72
N GLY A 210 7.96 5.77 21.31
CA GLY A 210 9.15 6.46 20.80
C GLY A 210 9.40 7.76 21.54
N GLY A 211 10.62 8.04 21.96
CA GLY A 211 10.95 9.24 22.74
C GLY A 211 12.28 9.85 22.38
N ARG A 212 12.60 10.99 22.99
CA ARG A 212 13.88 11.68 22.79
C ARG A 212 15.00 10.95 23.53
N GLU A 213 16.13 10.70 22.89
CA GLU A 213 17.26 10.04 23.54
C GLU A 213 17.83 10.84 24.73
N GLY A 214 18.48 10.16 25.66
CA GLY A 214 19.21 10.78 26.76
C GLY A 214 18.29 11.33 27.85
N GLN A 215 18.50 12.60 28.22
CA GLN A 215 17.80 13.22 29.34
C GLN A 215 16.29 13.33 29.10
N GLY A 216 15.85 13.60 27.85
CA GLY A 216 14.44 13.66 27.51
C GLY A 216 13.71 12.34 27.81
N MET A 217 14.30 11.19 27.46
CA MET A 217 13.74 9.88 27.76
C MET A 217 13.55 9.64 29.26
N LYS A 218 14.52 10.09 30.06
CA LYS A 218 14.51 9.96 31.53
C LYS A 218 13.45 10.85 32.15
N GLU A 219 13.36 12.11 31.72
CA GLU A 219 12.35 13.08 32.17
C GLU A 219 10.93 12.58 31.87
N MET A 220 10.72 12.00 30.69
CA MET A 220 9.44 11.41 30.30
C MET A 220 9.15 10.07 30.99
N ARG A 221 10.10 9.55 31.79
CA ARG A 221 10.06 8.23 32.44
C ARG A 221 9.81 7.08 31.47
N ILE A 222 10.34 7.18 30.24
CA ILE A 222 10.24 6.11 29.25
C ILE A 222 11.25 4.99 29.57
N THR A 223 12.44 5.31 30.10
CA THR A 223 13.44 4.31 30.51
C THR A 223 12.92 3.28 31.54
N PRO A 224 12.27 3.68 32.66
CA PRO A 224 11.67 2.70 33.56
C PRO A 224 10.48 1.96 32.93
N MET A 225 9.73 2.58 32.02
CA MET A 225 8.67 1.88 31.27
C MET A 225 9.25 0.75 30.41
N ASP A 226 10.30 1.03 29.64
CA ASP A 226 11.02 0.04 28.82
C ASP A 226 11.55 -1.12 29.69
N SER A 227 12.06 -0.81 30.88
CA SER A 227 12.53 -1.82 31.84
C SER A 227 11.40 -2.73 32.32
N LEU A 228 10.20 -2.19 32.56
CA LEU A 228 9.02 -2.98 32.93
C LEU A 228 8.55 -3.87 31.79
N LEU A 229 8.48 -3.33 30.56
CA LEU A 229 8.07 -4.09 29.38
C LEU A 229 9.02 -5.26 29.10
N LYS A 230 10.34 -5.04 29.15
CA LYS A 230 11.35 -6.10 28.97
C LYS A 230 11.23 -7.22 30.01
N LYS A 231 10.79 -6.88 31.22
CA LYS A 231 10.72 -7.82 32.33
C LYS A 231 9.40 -8.61 32.34
N ASP A 232 8.28 -7.91 32.12
CA ASP A 232 6.95 -8.40 32.49
C ASP A 232 5.99 -8.52 31.28
N ALA A 233 6.41 -8.20 30.05
CA ALA A 233 5.56 -8.37 28.85
C ALA A 233 5.19 -9.84 28.60
N PRO A 234 3.89 -10.16 28.44
CA PRO A 234 3.46 -11.54 28.21
C PRO A 234 3.73 -12.00 26.77
N ALA A 235 3.74 -13.33 26.57
CA ALA A 235 3.87 -13.92 25.24
C ALA A 235 2.71 -13.46 24.31
N GLY A 236 3.05 -13.13 23.07
CA GLY A 236 2.10 -12.65 22.05
C GLY A 236 1.82 -11.15 22.10
N PHE A 237 2.31 -10.43 23.12
CA PHE A 237 2.29 -8.97 23.15
C PHE A 237 3.55 -8.41 22.47
N GLU A 238 3.36 -7.69 21.37
CA GLU A 238 4.46 -7.09 20.63
C GLU A 238 4.69 -5.66 21.11
N TRP A 239 5.94 -5.31 21.40
CA TRP A 239 6.25 -3.93 21.76
C TRP A 239 7.63 -3.50 21.27
N VAL A 240 7.80 -2.19 21.11
CA VAL A 240 9.11 -1.59 20.87
C VAL A 240 9.23 -0.24 21.58
N VAL A 241 10.39 0.01 22.19
CA VAL A 241 10.78 1.34 22.65
C VAL A 241 11.91 1.87 21.78
N LYS A 242 11.70 3.02 21.14
CA LYS A 242 12.71 3.73 20.33
C LYS A 242 13.13 5.05 20.98
N ALA A 243 14.43 5.34 20.92
CA ALA A 243 15.00 6.60 21.36
C ALA A 243 15.60 7.33 20.16
N TYR A 244 15.28 8.62 20.00
CA TYR A 244 15.73 9.42 18.86
C TYR A 244 16.77 10.47 19.29
N PRO A 245 18.00 10.41 18.76
CA PRO A 245 19.00 11.45 18.99
C PRO A 245 18.57 12.77 18.34
N LYS A 246 18.94 13.89 18.94
CA LYS A 246 18.82 15.24 18.36
C LYS A 246 17.38 15.67 18.00
N GLU A 247 16.38 15.08 18.64
CA GLU A 247 14.98 15.49 18.50
C GLU A 247 14.50 16.33 19.70
N SER A 248 13.64 17.30 19.42
CA SER A 248 12.87 18.04 20.44
C SER A 248 11.53 17.35 20.72
N HIS A 249 10.83 17.77 21.79
CA HIS A 249 9.54 17.16 22.14
C HIS A 249 8.52 17.32 21.00
N GLY A 250 8.57 18.45 20.30
CA GLY A 250 7.71 18.71 19.15
C GLY A 250 8.12 18.00 17.85
N THR A 251 9.42 17.84 17.58
CA THR A 251 9.90 17.29 16.29
C THR A 251 9.87 15.77 16.25
N VAL A 252 10.05 15.09 17.40
CA VAL A 252 10.02 13.62 17.49
C VAL A 252 8.67 13.01 17.05
N ARG A 253 7.59 13.81 17.00
CA ARG A 253 6.27 13.40 16.48
C ARG A 253 6.35 12.81 15.08
N LEU A 254 7.14 13.40 14.18
CA LEU A 254 7.29 12.92 12.81
C LEU A 254 7.85 11.49 12.81
N LYS A 255 8.92 11.25 13.58
CA LYS A 255 9.53 9.92 13.72
C LYS A 255 8.56 8.93 14.35
N ASN A 256 7.85 9.34 15.39
CA ASN A 256 6.88 8.48 16.09
C ASN A 256 5.70 8.07 15.22
N PHE A 257 5.19 8.96 14.36
CA PHE A 257 4.19 8.58 13.37
C PHE A 257 4.76 7.56 12.38
N TYR A 258 5.89 7.88 11.75
CA TYR A 258 6.44 7.04 10.70
C TYR A 258 6.83 5.65 11.22
N ASP A 259 7.70 5.59 12.23
CA ASP A 259 8.18 4.32 12.78
C ASP A 259 7.09 3.58 13.54
N GLY A 260 6.15 4.29 14.17
CA GLY A 260 5.03 3.69 14.88
C GLY A 260 4.04 3.01 13.95
N LEU A 261 3.70 3.64 12.81
CA LEU A 261 2.86 3.01 11.79
C LEU A 261 3.58 1.86 11.09
N ARG A 262 4.88 2.02 10.76
CA ARG A 262 5.68 0.92 10.19
C ARG A 262 5.80 -0.27 11.13
N PHE A 263 5.87 -0.04 12.45
CA PHE A 263 5.81 -1.10 13.45
C PHE A 263 4.42 -1.76 13.48
N ALA A 264 3.36 -0.95 13.62
CA ALA A 264 1.98 -1.42 13.66
C ALA A 264 1.53 -2.17 12.39
N TYR A 265 2.20 -1.98 11.26
CA TYR A 265 1.89 -2.60 9.96
C TYR A 265 3.11 -3.31 9.34
N ASN A 266 4.06 -3.74 10.16
CA ASN A 266 5.29 -4.44 9.72
C ASN A 266 5.04 -5.70 8.89
N ASP A 267 3.91 -6.36 9.11
CA ASP A 267 3.49 -7.59 8.43
C ASP A 267 2.63 -7.35 7.20
N TYR A 268 2.29 -6.08 6.91
CA TYR A 268 1.63 -5.74 5.66
C TYR A 268 2.65 -5.72 4.54
N GLY A 269 2.55 -6.68 3.61
CA GLY A 269 3.13 -6.54 2.28
C GLY A 269 2.08 -5.90 1.37
N GLY A 270 2.36 -4.78 0.70
CA GLY A 270 1.44 -4.23 -0.31
C GLY A 270 1.61 -4.89 -1.67
N LYS A 271 2.82 -5.33 -2.01
CA LYS A 271 3.10 -6.03 -3.27
C LYS A 271 2.33 -7.35 -3.41
N PRO A 272 1.77 -7.67 -4.59
CA PRO A 272 1.18 -8.97 -4.87
C PRO A 272 2.16 -10.12 -4.55
N LEU A 273 1.64 -11.25 -4.05
CA LEU A 273 2.45 -12.45 -3.87
C LEU A 273 2.61 -13.16 -5.22
N GLU A 274 3.77 -13.03 -5.84
CA GLU A 274 3.99 -13.52 -7.22
C GLU A 274 5.25 -14.36 -7.36
N PHE A 275 5.19 -15.34 -8.26
CA PHE A 275 6.30 -16.23 -8.60
C PHE A 275 6.32 -16.50 -10.10
N HIS A 276 7.52 -16.76 -10.64
CA HIS A 276 7.74 -16.82 -12.10
C HIS A 276 8.57 -18.05 -12.50
N PRO A 277 8.19 -18.83 -13.52
CA PRO A 277 6.91 -18.78 -14.22
C PRO A 277 5.73 -18.99 -13.24
N SER A 278 4.61 -18.30 -13.48
CA SER A 278 3.44 -18.38 -12.60
C SER A 278 2.54 -19.59 -12.91
N ARG A 279 2.70 -20.18 -14.09
CA ARG A 279 1.93 -21.31 -14.63
C ARG A 279 2.55 -21.77 -15.94
N GLY A 280 2.07 -22.86 -16.53
CA GLY A 280 2.50 -23.22 -17.87
C GLY A 280 2.28 -24.67 -18.29
N ILE A 281 2.96 -25.05 -19.37
CA ILE A 281 3.14 -26.43 -19.80
C ILE A 281 4.56 -26.88 -19.45
N VAL A 282 4.68 -28.03 -18.80
CA VAL A 282 5.95 -28.65 -18.45
C VAL A 282 6.05 -30.05 -19.08
N LEU A 283 7.25 -30.40 -19.52
CA LEU A 283 7.56 -31.71 -20.07
C LEU A 283 7.83 -32.68 -18.92
N LYS A 284 7.38 -33.93 -19.10
CA LYS A 284 7.71 -35.03 -18.19
C LYS A 284 9.23 -35.19 -18.10
N ASN A 285 9.76 -35.34 -16.89
CA ASN A 285 11.19 -35.55 -16.60
C ASN A 285 12.13 -34.41 -17.05
N LYS A 286 11.62 -33.20 -17.28
CA LYS A 286 12.46 -32.03 -17.57
C LYS A 286 12.14 -30.92 -16.56
N PRO A 287 12.79 -30.93 -15.37
CA PRO A 287 12.49 -30.02 -14.29
C PRO A 287 12.69 -28.56 -14.71
N ILE A 288 11.98 -27.67 -14.04
CA ILE A 288 12.12 -26.21 -14.20
C ILE A 288 12.43 -25.57 -12.85
N LYS A 289 12.89 -24.32 -12.87
CA LYS A 289 13.01 -23.50 -11.66
C LYS A 289 11.84 -22.51 -11.62
N ILE A 290 11.18 -22.44 -10.48
CA ILE A 290 10.29 -21.35 -10.09
C ILE A 290 11.14 -20.32 -9.35
N TRP A 291 11.06 -19.08 -9.77
CA TRP A 291 11.74 -17.93 -9.20
C TRP A 291 10.81 -17.16 -8.31
N TYR A 292 11.34 -16.74 -7.17
CA TYR A 292 10.71 -15.82 -6.26
C TYR A 292 11.72 -14.72 -5.92
N PHE A 293 11.33 -13.46 -6.13
CA PHE A 293 12.26 -12.32 -6.09
C PHE A 293 12.14 -11.48 -4.81
N ASP A 294 11.06 -11.66 -4.05
CA ASP A 294 10.81 -10.93 -2.81
C ASP A 294 11.34 -11.67 -1.56
N ASP A 295 11.02 -11.14 -0.38
CA ASP A 295 11.41 -11.72 0.91
C ASP A 295 10.77 -13.10 1.12
N THR A 296 11.62 -14.11 1.30
CA THR A 296 11.23 -15.51 1.48
C THR A 296 10.95 -15.89 2.94
N THR A 297 11.26 -15.02 3.91
CA THR A 297 11.28 -15.37 5.34
C THR A 297 9.91 -15.73 5.91
N LYS A 298 8.82 -15.32 5.25
CA LYS A 298 7.43 -15.54 5.68
C LYS A 298 6.59 -16.30 4.67
N VAL A 299 7.20 -16.86 3.63
CA VAL A 299 6.46 -17.47 2.51
C VAL A 299 6.67 -18.97 2.49
N HIS A 300 5.57 -19.70 2.49
CA HIS A 300 5.53 -21.16 2.44
C HIS A 300 4.88 -21.61 1.13
N TYR A 301 5.18 -22.84 0.70
CA TYR A 301 4.59 -23.37 -0.54
C TYR A 301 4.23 -24.86 -0.45
N THR A 302 3.38 -25.28 -1.39
CA THR A 302 2.98 -26.66 -1.67
C THR A 302 2.95 -26.89 -3.18
N PHE A 303 2.98 -28.17 -3.61
CA PHE A 303 2.92 -28.56 -5.03
C PHE A 303 1.64 -29.34 -5.41
N ASP A 304 0.80 -29.64 -4.42
CA ASP A 304 -0.47 -30.34 -4.60
C ASP A 304 -1.67 -29.38 -4.65
N GLY A 305 -1.42 -28.07 -4.55
CA GLY A 305 -2.44 -27.03 -4.53
C GLY A 305 -3.02 -26.74 -3.14
N SER A 306 -2.70 -27.52 -2.11
CA SER A 306 -3.19 -27.30 -0.75
C SER A 306 -2.71 -25.96 -0.18
N LEU A 307 -3.49 -25.33 0.72
CA LEU A 307 -3.09 -24.08 1.35
C LEU A 307 -1.87 -24.31 2.26
N PRO A 308 -0.72 -23.65 2.04
CA PRO A 308 0.46 -23.84 2.88
C PRO A 308 0.18 -23.47 4.36
N LEU A 309 0.78 -24.27 5.25
CA LEU A 309 0.74 -24.09 6.70
C LEU A 309 2.12 -23.58 7.19
N MET A 310 2.20 -23.15 8.44
CA MET A 310 3.48 -22.76 9.07
C MET A 310 4.51 -23.89 9.09
N THR A 311 4.06 -25.15 8.99
CA THR A 311 4.90 -26.34 8.91
C THR A 311 5.28 -26.74 7.47
N SER A 312 4.67 -26.12 6.46
CA SER A 312 5.04 -26.32 5.06
C SER A 312 6.45 -25.78 4.80
N PRO A 313 7.16 -26.28 3.77
CA PRO A 313 8.48 -25.76 3.42
C PRO A 313 8.46 -24.26 3.09
N PHE A 314 9.48 -23.53 3.51
CA PHE A 314 9.71 -22.15 3.10
C PHE A 314 10.07 -22.07 1.62
N VAL A 315 9.57 -21.04 0.96
CA VAL A 315 10.02 -20.63 -0.37
C VAL A 315 11.52 -20.30 -0.32
N LYS A 316 12.22 -20.62 -1.40
CA LYS A 316 13.59 -20.19 -1.66
C LYS A 316 13.58 -19.30 -2.91
N PRO A 317 14.62 -18.48 -3.15
CA PRO A 317 14.70 -17.68 -4.37
C PRO A 317 14.56 -18.50 -5.66
N GLU A 318 14.95 -19.78 -5.59
CA GLU A 318 14.66 -20.77 -6.61
C GLU A 318 14.11 -22.06 -6.00
N ILE A 319 12.99 -22.52 -6.52
CA ILE A 319 12.38 -23.80 -6.18
C ILE A 319 12.41 -24.68 -7.43
N GLU A 320 12.85 -25.92 -7.29
CA GLU A 320 12.79 -26.89 -8.38
C GLU A 320 11.39 -27.52 -8.47
N LEU A 321 10.80 -27.47 -9.67
CA LEU A 321 9.58 -28.19 -9.99
C LEU A 321 9.91 -29.35 -10.93
N ALA A 322 9.72 -30.58 -10.44
CA ALA A 322 10.11 -31.80 -11.16
C ALA A 322 9.18 -32.15 -12.35
N GLY A 323 7.95 -31.64 -12.34
CA GLY A 323 6.93 -31.98 -13.32
C GLY A 323 5.60 -31.27 -13.08
N PRO A 324 4.49 -31.79 -13.62
CA PRO A 324 3.18 -31.19 -13.46
C PRO A 324 2.76 -31.08 -11.99
N ALA A 325 2.22 -29.94 -11.60
CA ALA A 325 1.86 -29.62 -10.22
C ALA A 325 0.91 -28.42 -10.16
N THR A 326 0.26 -28.25 -9.01
CA THR A 326 -0.37 -26.98 -8.63
C THR A 326 0.46 -26.36 -7.53
N VAL A 327 1.17 -25.29 -7.87
CA VAL A 327 2.02 -24.57 -6.91
C VAL A 327 1.14 -23.57 -6.20
N THR A 328 1.04 -23.68 -4.88
CA THR A 328 0.39 -22.65 -4.05
C THR A 328 1.43 -22.07 -3.11
N MET A 329 1.59 -20.75 -3.10
CA MET A 329 2.41 -20.01 -2.15
C MET A 329 1.50 -19.22 -1.20
N ARG A 330 1.89 -19.15 0.07
CA ARG A 330 1.22 -18.33 1.08
C ARG A 330 2.26 -17.55 1.87
N GLN A 331 2.13 -16.24 1.89
CA GLN A 331 2.80 -15.38 2.86
C GLN A 331 1.95 -15.40 4.13
N ILE A 332 2.54 -15.84 5.24
CA ILE A 332 1.86 -15.89 6.53
C ILE A 332 2.33 -14.68 7.36
N ALA A 333 1.41 -13.75 7.61
CA ALA A 333 1.62 -12.57 8.42
C ALA A 333 1.40 -12.88 9.90
N GLY A 334 1.94 -12.06 10.81
CA GLY A 334 1.62 -12.17 12.24
C GLY A 334 0.14 -11.90 12.53
N ARG A 335 -0.53 -11.15 11.64
CA ARG A 335 -1.99 -10.99 11.61
C ARG A 335 -2.59 -11.72 10.40
N PRO A 336 -3.43 -12.76 10.59
CA PRO A 336 -3.96 -13.58 9.50
C PRO A 336 -4.69 -12.82 8.39
N LYS A 337 -5.26 -11.65 8.69
CA LYS A 337 -5.95 -10.82 7.69
C LYS A 337 -5.01 -10.23 6.62
N PHE A 338 -3.69 -10.23 6.87
CA PHE A 338 -2.67 -9.79 5.91
C PHE A 338 -1.97 -10.96 5.21
N ASP A 339 -2.43 -12.20 5.45
CA ASP A 339 -1.96 -13.33 4.68
C ASP A 339 -2.26 -13.12 3.20
N LYS A 340 -1.30 -13.47 2.36
CA LYS A 340 -1.47 -13.49 0.91
C LYS A 340 -1.32 -14.89 0.40
N THR A 341 -2.12 -15.24 -0.60
CA THR A 341 -2.04 -16.53 -1.26
C THR A 341 -2.00 -16.33 -2.77
N SER A 342 -1.18 -17.11 -3.45
CA SER A 342 -1.05 -17.13 -4.90
C SER A 342 -0.91 -18.56 -5.37
N SER A 343 -1.53 -18.90 -6.51
CA SER A 343 -1.53 -20.26 -7.02
C SER A 343 -1.39 -20.29 -8.54
N GLY A 344 -0.74 -21.35 -9.02
CA GLY A 344 -0.31 -21.52 -10.40
C GLY A 344 -0.33 -22.98 -10.84
N GLU A 345 -0.99 -23.26 -11.96
CA GLU A 345 -1.10 -24.61 -12.51
C GLU A 345 -0.01 -24.87 -13.57
N PHE A 346 0.73 -25.96 -13.41
CA PHE A 346 1.72 -26.46 -14.37
C PHE A 346 1.22 -27.79 -14.95
N LYS A 347 0.77 -27.74 -16.21
CA LYS A 347 0.20 -28.90 -16.90
C LYS A 347 1.29 -29.72 -17.57
N GLY A 348 1.16 -31.04 -17.47
CA GLY A 348 1.98 -31.94 -18.29
C GLY A 348 1.63 -31.80 -19.76
N GLY A 349 2.64 -31.73 -20.63
CA GLY A 349 2.41 -31.69 -22.06
C GLY A 349 3.63 -32.08 -22.88
N ALA A 350 3.53 -31.81 -24.18
CA ALA A 350 4.60 -31.97 -25.16
C ALA A 350 4.99 -30.60 -25.73
N TYR A 351 6.06 -30.57 -26.53
CA TYR A 351 6.39 -29.37 -27.31
C TYR A 351 5.21 -28.93 -28.16
N LEU A 352 4.88 -27.64 -28.14
CA LEU A 352 3.89 -27.11 -29.06
C LEU A 352 4.41 -27.19 -30.50
N PRO A 353 3.57 -27.61 -31.46
CA PRO A 353 3.96 -27.69 -32.85
C PRO A 353 4.12 -26.28 -33.45
N ALA A 354 5.19 -26.10 -34.22
CA ALA A 354 5.41 -24.88 -34.98
C ALA A 354 4.58 -24.89 -36.28
N SER A 355 4.18 -23.70 -36.71
CA SER A 355 3.63 -23.44 -38.04
C SER A 355 4.73 -23.00 -39.02
N SER A 356 4.43 -23.07 -40.32
CA SER A 356 5.29 -22.55 -41.38
C SER A 356 5.13 -21.03 -41.52
N LEU A 357 6.16 -20.39 -42.09
CA LEU A 357 6.06 -18.97 -42.45
C LEU A 357 4.96 -18.78 -43.50
N ARG A 358 4.01 -17.89 -43.21
CA ARG A 358 2.95 -17.50 -44.15
C ARG A 358 3.50 -16.50 -45.18
N LYS A 359 3.13 -16.63 -46.46
CA LYS A 359 3.72 -15.89 -47.60
C LYS A 359 3.73 -14.36 -47.44
N ASN A 360 2.71 -13.80 -46.81
CA ASN A 360 2.55 -12.35 -46.66
C ASN A 360 3.23 -11.79 -45.40
N TYR A 361 3.78 -12.64 -44.54
CA TYR A 361 4.37 -12.20 -43.29
C TYR A 361 5.84 -11.82 -43.48
N LYS A 362 6.22 -10.63 -43.01
CA LYS A 362 7.59 -10.08 -43.13
C LYS A 362 8.17 -9.75 -41.75
N PRO A 363 9.48 -9.96 -41.53
CA PRO A 363 10.13 -9.56 -40.29
C PRO A 363 10.11 -8.03 -40.16
N GLY A 364 10.10 -7.52 -38.93
CA GLY A 364 10.26 -6.09 -38.65
C GLY A 364 9.29 -5.52 -37.63
N GLY A 365 8.36 -6.31 -37.11
CA GLY A 365 7.33 -5.86 -36.17
C GLY A 365 6.06 -6.68 -36.28
N PHE A 366 5.24 -6.65 -35.23
CA PHE A 366 3.88 -7.18 -35.32
C PHE A 366 2.95 -6.15 -35.95
N HIS A 367 1.81 -6.61 -36.45
CA HIS A 367 0.70 -5.73 -36.76
C HIS A 367 0.10 -5.19 -35.44
N TYR A 368 -0.37 -3.95 -35.43
CA TYR A 368 -1.19 -3.42 -34.36
C TYR A 368 -2.48 -2.78 -34.90
N ALA A 369 -3.55 -2.91 -34.13
CA ALA A 369 -4.82 -2.25 -34.33
C ALA A 369 -5.23 -1.48 -33.06
N TYR A 370 -5.50 -0.20 -33.21
CA TYR A 370 -5.87 0.74 -32.15
C TYR A 370 -7.37 1.03 -32.18
N TYR A 371 -7.99 1.02 -31.02
CA TYR A 371 -9.41 1.21 -30.81
C TYR A 371 -9.65 2.28 -29.76
N GLU A 372 -10.80 2.95 -29.82
CA GLU A 372 -11.23 3.91 -28.79
C GLU A 372 -12.54 3.44 -28.18
N GLY A 373 -12.63 3.50 -26.84
CA GLY A 373 -13.82 3.05 -26.13
C GLY A 373 -13.59 2.96 -24.62
N GLN A 374 -14.69 2.90 -23.87
CA GLN A 374 -14.67 2.79 -22.41
C GLN A 374 -15.03 1.37 -22.03
N TRP A 375 -14.10 0.68 -21.38
CA TRP A 375 -14.27 -0.73 -21.04
C TRP A 375 -13.79 -1.01 -19.62
N ASP A 376 -14.46 -1.93 -18.94
CA ASP A 376 -14.03 -2.49 -17.66
C ASP A 376 -13.42 -3.89 -17.82
N LYS A 377 -13.51 -4.46 -19.03
CA LYS A 377 -12.99 -5.75 -19.49
C LYS A 377 -12.72 -5.70 -21.00
N LEU A 378 -11.83 -6.54 -21.51
CA LEU A 378 -11.51 -6.58 -22.93
C LEU A 378 -12.78 -6.73 -23.80
N PRO A 379 -13.00 -5.84 -24.79
CA PRO A 379 -14.10 -5.98 -25.73
C PRO A 379 -13.84 -7.14 -26.71
N ASP A 380 -14.89 -7.56 -27.39
CA ASP A 380 -14.71 -8.36 -28.60
C ASP A 380 -14.18 -7.48 -29.73
N PHE A 381 -12.86 -7.43 -29.88
CA PHE A 381 -12.18 -6.66 -30.92
C PHE A 381 -12.55 -7.10 -32.35
N LYS A 382 -13.15 -8.29 -32.53
CA LYS A 382 -13.64 -8.71 -33.85
C LYS A 382 -14.97 -8.04 -34.22
N ALA A 383 -15.72 -7.57 -33.23
CA ALA A 383 -17.01 -6.91 -33.40
C ALA A 383 -16.90 -5.38 -33.57
N ILE A 384 -15.72 -4.81 -33.39
CA ILE A 384 -15.47 -3.36 -33.51
C ILE A 384 -14.41 -3.08 -34.57
N LYS A 385 -14.51 -1.91 -35.22
CA LYS A 385 -13.54 -1.49 -36.23
C LYS A 385 -12.41 -0.69 -35.57
N PRO A 386 -11.14 -0.90 -35.96
CA PRO A 386 -10.05 -0.10 -35.47
C PRO A 386 -10.11 1.33 -36.02
N VAL A 387 -9.66 2.28 -35.20
CA VAL A 387 -9.47 3.68 -35.57
C VAL A 387 -8.18 3.86 -36.36
N LYS A 388 -7.16 3.07 -36.04
CA LYS A 388 -5.86 3.08 -36.71
C LYS A 388 -5.24 1.69 -36.70
N GLU A 389 -4.55 1.33 -37.77
CA GLU A 389 -3.76 0.11 -37.86
C GLU A 389 -2.35 0.43 -38.38
N GLY A 390 -1.41 -0.47 -38.15
CA GLY A 390 -0.05 -0.35 -38.65
C GLY A 390 0.84 -1.51 -38.23
N THR A 391 2.14 -1.35 -38.43
CA THR A 391 3.16 -2.30 -37.99
C THR A 391 4.01 -1.63 -36.91
N GLU A 392 4.30 -2.36 -35.83
CA GLU A 392 5.21 -1.88 -34.79
C GLU A 392 6.61 -1.65 -35.37
N ASP A 393 7.28 -0.59 -34.93
CA ASP A 393 8.68 -0.32 -35.20
C ASP A 393 9.38 0.10 -33.90
N SER A 394 10.66 0.47 -33.97
CA SER A 394 11.42 0.91 -32.79
C SER A 394 10.86 2.17 -32.10
N LEU A 395 9.95 2.91 -32.75
CA LEU A 395 9.31 4.10 -32.22
C LEU A 395 7.92 3.81 -31.61
N PHE A 396 7.38 2.60 -31.84
CA PHE A 396 6.11 2.19 -31.27
C PHE A 396 6.16 2.26 -29.74
N ASN A 397 5.23 3.03 -29.17
CA ASN A 397 5.12 3.25 -27.75
C ASN A 397 3.66 3.56 -27.41
N ILE A 398 3.06 2.76 -26.52
CA ILE A 398 1.67 2.95 -26.08
C ILE A 398 1.45 4.37 -25.52
N ASN A 399 2.49 4.99 -24.98
CA ASN A 399 2.44 6.34 -24.43
C ASN A 399 2.26 7.44 -25.48
N LYS A 400 2.46 7.11 -26.75
CA LYS A 400 2.30 8.03 -27.89
C LYS A 400 1.02 7.75 -28.70
N LEU A 401 0.14 6.89 -28.20
CA LEU A 401 -1.16 6.63 -28.83
C LEU A 401 -2.08 7.87 -28.74
N PRO A 402 -3.06 8.01 -29.67
CA PRO A 402 -3.92 9.20 -29.75
C PRO A 402 -4.61 9.58 -28.44
N ARG A 403 -5.14 8.59 -27.72
CA ARG A 403 -5.66 8.75 -26.36
C ARG A 403 -4.73 8.15 -25.33
N GLN A 404 -4.75 8.74 -24.16
CA GLN A 404 -4.01 8.30 -22.98
C GLN A 404 -4.82 7.35 -22.10
N ASN A 405 -6.14 7.37 -22.26
CA ASN A 405 -7.17 6.69 -21.49
C ASN A 405 -8.30 6.27 -22.45
N ASN A 406 -9.11 5.29 -22.06
CA ASN A 406 -10.25 4.80 -22.83
C ASN A 406 -9.86 4.40 -24.27
N PHE A 407 -8.89 3.49 -24.37
CA PHE A 407 -8.45 2.91 -25.62
C PHE A 407 -8.19 1.42 -25.52
N GLY A 408 -8.16 0.76 -26.68
CA GLY A 408 -7.86 -0.65 -26.83
C GLY A 408 -6.77 -0.86 -27.86
N LEU A 409 -6.01 -1.93 -27.70
CA LEU A 409 -4.89 -2.26 -28.57
C LEU A 409 -4.87 -3.77 -28.81
N VAL A 410 -4.79 -4.16 -30.07
CA VAL A 410 -4.49 -5.53 -30.48
C VAL A 410 -3.13 -5.51 -31.15
N ILE A 411 -2.20 -6.35 -30.70
CA ILE A 411 -0.89 -6.56 -31.34
C ILE A 411 -0.84 -8.03 -31.76
N ASP A 412 -0.64 -8.32 -33.05
CA ASP A 412 -0.65 -9.69 -33.55
C ASP A 412 0.31 -9.97 -34.70
N GLY A 413 0.75 -11.22 -34.81
CA GLY A 413 1.58 -11.67 -35.91
C GLY A 413 2.13 -13.08 -35.73
N LEU A 414 3.23 -13.39 -36.42
CA LEU A 414 3.99 -14.63 -36.23
C LEU A 414 5.26 -14.35 -35.43
N PHE A 415 5.37 -14.98 -34.26
CA PHE A 415 6.58 -15.04 -33.47
C PHE A 415 7.50 -16.14 -33.99
N LYS A 416 8.74 -15.79 -34.34
CA LYS A 416 9.76 -16.76 -34.76
C LYS A 416 10.54 -17.29 -33.55
N VAL A 417 10.44 -18.59 -33.33
CA VAL A 417 11.24 -19.36 -32.37
C VAL A 417 12.47 -19.91 -33.08
N GLU A 418 13.66 -19.60 -32.57
CA GLU A 418 14.92 -19.92 -33.25
C GLU A 418 15.52 -21.27 -32.83
N GLN A 419 15.12 -21.79 -31.68
CA GLN A 419 15.58 -23.08 -31.14
C GLN A 419 14.49 -23.79 -30.35
N ASP A 420 14.62 -25.10 -30.24
CA ASP A 420 13.76 -25.90 -29.38
C ASP A 420 14.07 -25.61 -27.90
N GLY A 421 13.03 -25.50 -27.06
CA GLY A 421 13.22 -25.44 -25.62
C GLY A 421 12.07 -24.81 -24.86
N TYR A 422 12.28 -24.57 -23.56
CA TYR A 422 11.34 -23.80 -22.76
C TYR A 422 11.50 -22.31 -23.03
N TYR A 423 10.37 -21.66 -23.27
CA TYR A 423 10.25 -20.21 -23.29
C TYR A 423 9.36 -19.80 -22.13
N ILE A 424 9.73 -18.73 -21.43
CA ILE A 424 8.88 -18.10 -20.41
C ILE A 424 8.41 -16.78 -20.98
N PHE A 425 7.10 -16.58 -21.12
CA PHE A 425 6.51 -15.28 -21.44
C PHE A 425 6.14 -14.57 -20.15
N GLY A 426 6.38 -13.26 -20.08
CA GLY A 426 5.99 -12.40 -18.97
C GLY A 426 5.12 -11.25 -19.47
N LEU A 427 4.12 -10.88 -18.69
CA LEU A 427 3.18 -9.81 -18.97
C LEU A 427 2.95 -8.98 -17.70
N GLY A 428 3.09 -7.67 -17.81
CA GLY A 428 2.59 -6.69 -16.83
C GLY A 428 1.74 -5.64 -17.53
N SER A 429 0.60 -5.27 -16.92
CA SER A 429 -0.34 -4.30 -17.47
C SER A 429 -1.05 -3.51 -16.38
N ASP A 430 -1.44 -2.26 -16.67
CA ASP A 430 -2.20 -1.41 -15.72
C ASP A 430 -3.71 -1.70 -15.75
N ASP A 431 -4.23 -2.22 -16.86
CA ASP A 431 -5.62 -2.61 -17.06
C ASP A 431 -5.65 -3.91 -17.90
N GLY A 432 -6.83 -4.33 -18.35
CA GLY A 432 -7.03 -5.68 -18.88
C GLY A 432 -6.14 -6.05 -20.06
N CYS A 433 -5.49 -7.21 -19.97
CA CYS A 433 -4.64 -7.75 -21.03
C CYS A 433 -4.76 -9.29 -21.17
N LYS A 434 -4.77 -9.81 -22.40
CA LYS A 434 -4.70 -11.24 -22.72
C LYS A 434 -3.64 -11.52 -23.76
N VAL A 435 -2.89 -12.61 -23.56
CA VAL A 435 -1.89 -13.10 -24.52
C VAL A 435 -2.31 -14.47 -25.02
N TYR A 436 -2.27 -14.64 -26.34
CA TYR A 436 -2.58 -15.86 -27.04
C TYR A 436 -1.37 -16.35 -27.82
N LEU A 437 -1.13 -17.66 -27.76
CA LEU A 437 -0.14 -18.36 -28.58
C LEU A 437 -0.80 -19.56 -29.25
N ASN A 438 -0.70 -19.66 -30.58
CA ASN A 438 -1.47 -20.63 -31.39
C ASN A 438 -2.98 -20.60 -31.06
N ASP A 439 -3.55 -19.40 -30.99
CA ASP A 439 -4.98 -19.15 -30.68
C ASP A 439 -5.45 -19.64 -29.30
N LYS A 440 -4.53 -20.05 -28.41
CA LYS A 440 -4.81 -20.42 -27.02
C LYS A 440 -4.36 -19.32 -26.08
N VAL A 441 -5.22 -18.95 -25.14
CA VAL A 441 -4.85 -18.04 -24.05
C VAL A 441 -3.75 -18.68 -23.21
N ILE A 442 -2.61 -18.00 -23.11
CA ILE A 442 -1.50 -18.39 -22.24
C ILE A 442 -1.41 -17.47 -21.01
N ILE A 443 -1.78 -16.20 -21.13
CA ILE A 443 -1.84 -15.27 -19.99
C ILE A 443 -3.16 -14.51 -20.06
N ASP A 444 -3.85 -14.44 -18.92
CA ASP A 444 -5.11 -13.71 -18.74
C ASP A 444 -4.96 -12.80 -17.52
N LEU A 445 -4.94 -11.50 -17.79
CA LEU A 445 -4.95 -10.38 -16.85
C LEU A 445 -6.10 -9.44 -17.22
N ASP A 446 -7.29 -9.95 -17.55
CA ASP A 446 -8.43 -9.10 -17.93
C ASP A 446 -9.08 -8.40 -16.72
N GLY A 447 -9.73 -7.27 -17.00
CA GLY A 447 -10.37 -6.42 -15.99
C GLY A 447 -9.48 -5.28 -15.50
N LEU A 448 -10.08 -4.38 -14.71
CA LEU A 448 -9.37 -3.25 -14.10
C LEU A 448 -8.43 -3.75 -13.00
N HIS A 449 -7.17 -3.31 -13.03
CA HIS A 449 -6.17 -3.55 -11.98
C HIS A 449 -5.18 -2.39 -11.94
N ASP A 450 -4.00 -2.58 -11.37
CA ASP A 450 -2.89 -1.63 -11.42
C ASP A 450 -1.68 -2.28 -12.12
N GLY A 451 -0.71 -1.46 -12.51
CA GLY A 451 0.50 -1.90 -13.22
C GLY A 451 1.43 -2.84 -12.43
N ASP A 452 1.12 -3.16 -11.19
CA ASP A 452 1.97 -3.96 -10.29
C ASP A 452 1.69 -5.46 -10.38
N ILE A 453 0.62 -5.87 -11.06
CA ILE A 453 0.30 -7.28 -11.26
C ILE A 453 1.06 -7.82 -12.48
N GLU A 454 1.84 -8.87 -12.28
CA GLU A 454 2.55 -9.55 -13.34
C GLU A 454 2.16 -11.04 -13.41
N ARG A 455 2.15 -11.57 -14.63
CA ARG A 455 1.92 -13.00 -14.89
C ARG A 455 2.95 -13.52 -15.85
N SER A 456 3.27 -14.78 -15.69
CA SER A 456 4.23 -15.45 -16.55
C SER A 456 3.83 -16.88 -16.89
N TYR A 457 4.11 -17.30 -18.11
CA TYR A 457 3.73 -18.59 -18.65
C TYR A 457 4.95 -19.31 -19.24
N ILE A 458 5.29 -20.48 -18.72
CA ILE A 458 6.31 -21.34 -19.32
C ILE A 458 5.70 -22.29 -20.35
N VAL A 459 6.37 -22.47 -21.49
CA VAL A 459 5.90 -23.36 -22.55
C VAL A 459 7.07 -23.96 -23.35
N PRO A 460 7.05 -25.26 -23.66
CA PRO A 460 8.03 -25.89 -24.53
C PRO A 460 7.65 -25.65 -26.00
N LEU A 461 8.54 -25.03 -26.78
CA LEU A 461 8.33 -24.71 -28.20
C LEU A 461 9.35 -25.42 -29.08
N LYS A 462 8.91 -25.89 -30.26
CA LYS A 462 9.81 -26.25 -31.37
C LYS A 462 10.25 -25.01 -32.14
N LYS A 463 11.43 -25.06 -32.76
CA LYS A 463 11.87 -24.07 -33.75
C LYS A 463 10.82 -23.92 -34.86
N GLY A 464 10.49 -22.67 -35.21
CA GLY A 464 9.55 -22.33 -36.27
C GLY A 464 8.70 -21.10 -35.92
N PHE A 465 7.49 -21.00 -36.48
CA PHE A 465 6.65 -19.81 -36.34
C PHE A 465 5.38 -20.10 -35.55
N TYR A 466 4.93 -19.13 -34.75
CA TYR A 466 3.73 -19.26 -33.91
C TYR A 466 2.87 -18.01 -34.02
N PRO A 467 1.57 -18.12 -34.35
CA PRO A 467 0.62 -17.03 -34.13
C PRO A 467 0.69 -16.54 -32.68
N LEU A 468 1.00 -15.27 -32.51
CA LEU A 468 1.01 -14.57 -31.24
C LEU A 468 0.04 -13.40 -31.35
N ARG A 469 -0.79 -13.21 -30.33
CA ARG A 469 -1.72 -12.09 -30.23
C ARG A 469 -1.75 -11.57 -28.80
N ILE A 470 -1.77 -10.26 -28.65
CA ILE A 470 -1.91 -9.54 -27.39
C ILE A 470 -3.13 -8.63 -27.55
N GLU A 471 -4.05 -8.68 -26.59
CA GLU A 471 -5.21 -7.79 -26.52
C GLU A 471 -5.11 -7.01 -25.22
N TYR A 472 -5.24 -5.70 -25.28
CA TYR A 472 -5.08 -4.80 -24.14
C TYR A 472 -6.13 -3.68 -24.18
N PHE A 473 -6.58 -3.21 -23.02
CA PHE A 473 -7.30 -1.95 -22.91
C PHE A 473 -6.73 -1.10 -21.77
N GLN A 474 -6.88 0.22 -21.88
CA GLN A 474 -6.65 1.18 -20.81
C GLN A 474 -7.92 1.99 -20.59
N LYS A 475 -8.37 2.10 -19.34
CA LYS A 475 -9.50 2.93 -18.94
C LYS A 475 -9.02 4.28 -18.43
N GLU A 476 -8.39 4.34 -17.26
CA GLU A 476 -8.03 5.57 -16.54
C GLU A 476 -6.72 5.37 -15.76
N GLY A 477 -6.06 6.45 -15.33
CA GLY A 477 -4.89 6.36 -14.44
C GLY A 477 -3.55 6.27 -15.15
N GLY A 478 -2.68 5.39 -14.67
CA GLY A 478 -1.40 5.06 -15.28
C GLY A 478 -1.60 4.38 -16.63
N ARG A 479 -0.54 3.83 -17.22
CA ARG A 479 -0.68 2.85 -18.31
C ARG A 479 0.61 2.09 -18.47
N LYS A 480 0.50 0.77 -18.58
CA LYS A 480 1.62 -0.15 -18.71
C LYS A 480 1.18 -1.28 -19.63
N LEU A 481 2.06 -1.67 -20.54
CA LEU A 481 1.95 -2.90 -21.32
C LEU A 481 3.37 -3.40 -21.60
N ASP A 482 3.86 -4.25 -20.70
CA ASP A 482 5.17 -4.87 -20.82
C ASP A 482 4.99 -6.33 -21.18
N PHE A 483 5.37 -6.69 -22.40
CA PHE A 483 5.40 -8.08 -22.86
C PHE A 483 6.83 -8.51 -23.15
N VAL A 484 7.33 -9.45 -22.35
CA VAL A 484 8.71 -9.91 -22.34
C VAL A 484 8.78 -11.42 -22.45
N TYR A 485 9.97 -11.93 -22.72
CA TYR A 485 10.23 -13.36 -22.71
C TYR A 485 11.63 -13.70 -22.20
N VAL A 486 11.80 -14.97 -21.84
CA VAL A 486 13.09 -15.60 -21.54
C VAL A 486 13.26 -16.79 -22.47
N THR A 487 14.35 -16.79 -23.23
CA THR A 487 14.73 -17.88 -24.14
C THR A 487 15.39 -19.03 -23.38
N PRO A 488 15.48 -20.25 -23.96
CA PRO A 488 16.07 -21.39 -23.26
C PRO A 488 17.48 -21.11 -22.71
N ASP A 489 18.34 -20.44 -23.49
CA ASP A 489 19.72 -20.12 -23.10
C ASP A 489 19.83 -19.03 -22.01
N ASN A 490 18.74 -18.30 -21.78
CA ASN A 490 18.66 -17.19 -20.84
C ASN A 490 17.93 -17.54 -19.55
N ILE A 491 17.30 -18.72 -19.44
CA ILE A 491 16.61 -19.18 -18.22
C ILE A 491 17.57 -19.21 -17.03
N ALA A 492 18.73 -19.86 -17.17
CA ALA A 492 19.71 -19.95 -16.08
C ALA A 492 20.27 -18.58 -15.65
N LYS A 493 20.28 -17.61 -16.57
CA LYS A 493 20.75 -16.23 -16.33
C LYS A 493 19.63 -15.29 -15.87
N LYS A 494 18.37 -15.75 -15.87
CA LYS A 494 17.16 -14.95 -15.66
C LYS A 494 17.14 -13.68 -16.53
N LYS A 495 17.68 -13.76 -17.74
CA LYS A 495 17.78 -12.61 -18.65
C LYS A 495 16.45 -12.42 -19.36
N ILE A 496 15.69 -11.43 -18.88
CA ILE A 496 14.40 -11.02 -19.43
C ILE A 496 14.65 -9.97 -20.52
N THR A 497 14.08 -10.16 -21.71
CA THR A 497 14.14 -9.13 -22.76
C THR A 497 12.79 -9.01 -23.46
N PRO A 498 12.50 -7.89 -24.14
CA PRO A 498 11.44 -7.86 -25.14
C PRO A 498 11.73 -8.83 -26.29
N ILE A 499 10.70 -9.25 -27.02
CA ILE A 499 10.90 -10.00 -28.27
C ILE A 499 11.58 -9.08 -29.30
N PRO A 500 12.73 -9.41 -29.88
CA PRO A 500 13.38 -8.58 -30.90
C PRO A 500 12.49 -8.40 -32.14
N TYR A 501 12.50 -7.21 -32.78
CA TYR A 501 11.74 -6.92 -34.00
C TYR A 501 12.04 -7.90 -35.15
N THR A 502 13.26 -8.43 -35.22
CA THR A 502 13.66 -9.44 -36.21
C THR A 502 12.97 -10.80 -36.04
N LEU A 503 12.38 -11.05 -34.85
CA LEU A 503 11.59 -12.24 -34.54
C LEU A 503 10.07 -11.98 -34.58
N ARG A 504 9.66 -10.74 -34.84
CA ARG A 504 8.25 -10.33 -34.99
C ARG A 504 7.91 -10.21 -36.47
N TYR A 505 6.93 -10.99 -36.92
CA TYR A 505 6.50 -10.97 -38.31
C TYR A 505 5.07 -10.47 -38.40
N GLY A 506 4.87 -9.36 -39.10
CA GLY A 506 3.58 -8.73 -39.37
C GLY A 506 3.07 -9.07 -40.77
N ARG A 507 1.75 -8.92 -40.98
CA ARG A 507 1.09 -9.18 -42.27
C ARG A 507 1.28 -8.04 -43.27
#